data_AF-A0A5K1CS65-F1
#
_entry.id   AF-A0A5K1CS65-F1
#
_cell.length_a   1.000
_cell.length_b   1.000
_cell.length_c   1.000
_cell.angle_alpha   90.00
_cell.angle_beta   90.00
_cell.angle_gamma   90.00
#
_symmetry.space_group_name_H-M   'P 1'
#
loop_
_entity.id
_entity.type
_entity.pdbx_description
1 polymer ?
#
loop_
_entity_poly.entity_id
_entity_poly.type
_entity_poly.pdbx_seq_one_letter_code
_entity_poly.pdbx_strand_id
1 'polypeptide(L)' 'DALEPHMSRQTLEYHWGKHHRAYVDNLNKQIAGTELDGMSLEEIIVTTYNKGDPLPPFNNSAQ' A
#
# COMPACT_ATOMS: atom_id res chain seq x y z
N ASP A 1 8.15 23.68 -6.15
CA ASP A 1 9.39 22.88 -6.03
C ASP A 1 9.10 21.41 -5.80
N ALA A 2 8.21 20.80 -6.60
CA ALA A 2 8.16 19.33 -6.63
C ALA A 2 9.45 18.81 -7.30
N LEU A 3 9.56 17.51 -7.56
CA LEU A 3 10.75 16.81 -8.06
C LEU A 3 11.23 17.23 -9.49
N GLU A 4 11.04 18.48 -9.89
CA GLU A 4 11.46 19.04 -11.17
C GLU A 4 13.00 19.07 -11.30
N PRO A 5 13.52 18.84 -12.52
CA PRO A 5 12.79 18.63 -13.77
C PRO A 5 12.29 17.18 -13.99
N HIS A 6 12.52 16.27 -13.04
CA HIS A 6 12.28 14.83 -13.23
C HIS A 6 10.80 14.43 -13.08
N MET A 7 10.04 15.12 -12.24
CA MET A 7 8.61 14.86 -12.06
C MET A 7 7.87 16.14 -11.66
N SER A 8 6.78 16.42 -12.37
CA SER A 8 5.94 17.58 -12.08
C SER A 8 5.23 17.44 -10.74
N ARG A 9 4.88 18.59 -10.13
CA ARG A 9 4.04 18.63 -8.93
C ARG A 9 2.72 17.88 -9.11
N GLN A 10 2.05 18.09 -10.25
CA GLN A 10 0.78 17.45 -10.55
C GLN A 10 0.91 15.92 -10.58
N THR A 11 1.99 15.40 -11.19
CA THR A 11 2.26 13.97 -11.24
C THR A 11 2.47 13.39 -9.85
N LEU A 12 3.27 14.06 -9.01
CA LEU A 12 3.53 13.62 -7.64
C LEU A 12 2.25 13.63 -6.78
N GLU A 13 1.46 14.71 -6.87
CA GLU A 13 0.18 14.84 -6.17
C GLU A 13 -0.81 13.74 -6.58
N TYR A 14 -0.88 13.43 -7.87
CA TYR A 14 -1.76 12.38 -8.36
C TYR A 14 -1.29 10.99 -7.91
N HIS A 15 0.01 10.70 -8.05
CA HIS A 15 0.58 9.41 -7.71
C HIS A 15 0.53 9.13 -6.19
N TRP A 16 1.08 10.02 -5.37
CA TRP A 16 1.10 9.82 -3.92
C TRP A 16 -0.26 10.14 -3.28
N GLY A 17 -0.86 11.28 -3.66
CA GLY A 17 -2.05 11.79 -3.01
C GLY A 17 -3.30 10.95 -3.29
N LYS A 18 -3.48 10.48 -4.52
CA LYS A 18 -4.65 9.71 -4.93
C LYS A 18 -4.37 8.20 -4.98
N HIS A 19 -3.36 7.76 -5.74
CA HIS A 19 -3.14 6.33 -5.95
C HIS A 19 -2.59 5.63 -4.72
N HIS A 20 -1.46 6.08 -4.18
CA HIS A 20 -0.86 5.46 -3.00
C HIS A 20 -1.81 5.48 -1.80
N ARG A 21 -2.46 6.63 -1.54
CA ARG A 21 -3.50 6.73 -0.51
C ARG A 21 -4.61 5.70 -0.67
N ALA A 22 -5.08 5.45 -1.91
CA ALA A 22 -6.13 4.45 -2.15
C ALA A 22 -5.68 3.03 -1.78
N TYR A 23 -4.42 2.66 -2.04
CA TYR A 23 -3.88 1.36 -1.62
C TYR A 23 -3.84 1.25 -0.09
N VAL A 24 -3.36 2.28 0.61
CA VAL A 24 -3.34 2.32 2.08
C VAL A 24 -4.74 2.21 2.67
N ASP A 25 -5.70 3.00 2.16
CA ASP A 25 -7.09 2.97 2.64
C ASP A 25 -7.75 1.60 2.39
N ASN A 26 -7.46 0.97 1.25
CA ASN A 26 -7.99 -0.34 0.92
C ASN A 26 -7.36 -1.45 1.78
N LEU A 27 -6.05 -1.39 2.03
CA LEU A 27 -5.37 -2.31 2.92
C LEU A 27 -5.99 -2.25 4.32
N ASN A 28 -6.12 -1.04 4.89
CA ASN A 28 -6.71 -0.83 6.21
C ASN A 28 -8.12 -1.43 6.31
N LYS A 29 -8.95 -1.26 5.27
CA LYS A 29 -10.29 -1.87 5.22
C LYS A 29 -10.24 -3.40 5.12
N GLN A 30 -9.28 -3.96 4.39
CA GLN A 30 -9.14 -5.40 4.21
C GLN A 30 -8.69 -6.11 5.49
N ILE A 31 -7.85 -5.46 6.30
CA ILE A 31 -7.24 -6.09 7.48
C ILE A 31 -7.99 -5.78 8.79
N ALA A 32 -8.89 -4.81 8.81
CA ALA A 32 -9.60 -4.39 10.02
C ALA A 32 -10.29 -5.57 10.73
N GLY A 33 -9.95 -5.78 12.01
CA GLY A 33 -10.49 -6.87 12.83
C GLY A 33 -9.98 -8.28 12.47
N THR A 34 -9.00 -8.39 11.58
CA THR A 34 -8.29 -9.65 11.30
C THR A 34 -7.04 -9.77 12.17
N GLU A 35 -6.36 -10.91 12.13
CA GLU A 35 -5.06 -11.08 12.80
C GLU A 35 -3.95 -10.17 12.23
N LEU A 36 -4.15 -9.63 11.02
CA LEU A 36 -3.22 -8.69 10.38
C LEU A 36 -3.36 -7.27 10.97
N ASP A 37 -4.45 -6.99 11.69
CA ASP A 37 -4.69 -5.70 12.32
C ASP A 37 -3.68 -5.47 13.45
N GLY A 38 -2.94 -4.36 13.38
CA GLY A 38 -1.88 -4.04 14.34
C GLY A 38 -0.50 -4.64 14.02
N MET A 39 -0.35 -5.45 12.97
CA MET A 39 0.96 -5.82 12.45
C MET A 39 1.63 -4.64 11.74
N SER A 40 2.97 -4.66 11.66
CA SER A 40 3.69 -3.72 10.79
C SER A 40 3.43 -4.04 9.31
N LEU A 41 3.61 -3.05 8.42
CA LEU A 41 3.43 -3.24 6.98
C LEU A 41 4.33 -4.36 6.43
N GLU A 42 5.57 -4.44 6.90
CA GLU A 42 6.54 -5.46 6.51
C GLU A 42 6.07 -6.87 6.88
N GLU A 43 5.55 -7.04 8.11
CA GLU A 43 4.97 -8.31 8.56
C GLU A 43 3.73 -8.68 7.75
N ILE A 44 2.88 -7.70 7.41
CA ILE A 44 1.70 -7.92 6.56
C ILE A 44 2.16 -8.40 5.18
N ILE A 45 3.15 -7.78 4.55
CA ILE A 45 3.68 -8.19 3.24
C ILE A 45 4.20 -9.64 3.29
N VAL A 46 5.05 -9.96 4.28
CA VAL A 46 5.64 -11.30 4.40
C VAL A 46 4.57 -12.37 4.67
N THR A 47 3.63 -12.07 5.57
CA THR A 47 2.53 -12.98 5.92
C THR A 47 1.62 -13.23 4.72
N THR A 48 1.22 -12.16 4.04
CA THR A 48 0.25 -12.22 2.94
C THR A 48 0.86 -12.71 1.63
N TYR A 49 2.18 -12.73 1.48
CA TYR A 49 2.84 -13.43 0.37
C TYR A 49 2.56 -14.95 0.39
N ASN A 50 2.29 -15.50 1.58
CA ASN A 50 1.81 -16.87 1.78
C ASN A 50 2.60 -17.90 0.95
N LYS A 51 3.94 -17.85 1.09
CA LYS A 51 4.89 -18.79 0.47
C LYS A 51 4.75 -18.92 -1.06
N GLY A 52 4.37 -17.83 -1.74
CA GLY A 52 4.24 -17.81 -3.20
C GLY A 52 2.80 -18.01 -3.70
N ASP A 53 1.82 -18.06 -2.81
CA ASP A 53 0.39 -18.05 -3.13
C ASP A 53 -0.29 -16.83 -2.47
N PRO A 54 -0.11 -15.60 -3.00
CA PRO A 54 -0.42 -14.39 -2.27
C PRO A 54 -1.91 -14.24 -1.93
N LEU A 55 -2.18 -13.87 -0.68
CA LEU A 55 -3.51 -13.54 -0.19
C LEU A 55 -3.95 -12.15 -0.70
N PRO A 56 -5.27 -11.87 -0.77
CA PRO A 56 -5.78 -10.60 -1.29
C PRO A 56 -5.15 -9.31 -0.68
N PRO A 57 -4.81 -9.24 0.63
CA PRO A 57 -4.19 -8.05 1.20
C PRO A 57 -2.77 -7.76 0.68
N PHE A 58 -2.05 -8.77 0.16
CA PHE A 58 -0.70 -8.60 -0.39
C PHE A 58 -0.65 -7.53 -1.50
N ASN A 59 -1.70 -7.47 -2.33
CA ASN A 59 -1.76 -6.57 -3.46
C ASN A 59 -1.79 -5.09 -3.07
N ASN A 60 -2.38 -4.75 -1.93
CA ASN A 60 -2.42 -3.37 -1.44
C ASN A 60 -1.24 -3.06 -0.51
N SER A 61 -0.73 -4.04 0.24
CA SER A 61 0.41 -3.83 1.13
C SER A 61 1.75 -3.69 0.39
N ALA A 62 1.87 -4.24 -0.81
CA ALA A 62 3.08 -4.16 -1.63
C ALA A 62 3.16 -2.93 -2.57
N GLN A 63 2.28 -1.93 -2.42
CA GLN A 63 2.21 -0.69 -3.24
C GLN A 63 2.72 0.54 -2.49
#